data_AF-A0A945KJY5-F1
#
_entry.id   AF-A0A945KJY5-F1
#
_cell.length_a   1.000
_cell.length_b   1.000
_cell.length_c   1.000
_cell.angle_alpha   90.00
_cell.angle_beta   90.00
_cell.angle_gamma   90.00
#
_symmetry.space_group_name_H-M   'P 1'
#
loop_
_entity.id
_entity.type
_entity.pdbx_description
1 polymer ?
#
loop_
_entity_poly.entity_id
_entity_poly.type
_entity_poly.pdbx_seq_one_letter_code
_entity_poly.pdbx_strand_id
1 'polypeptide(L)'
;MNTSRQQTLPQGTNALGMSFLMATLGMLFGALLVAYWIVRGKNPEWGSGLPAMPFGMWGAGAVLVCLSAVAEVAWRKRSASALSRLLSVSALVLSVVFLAVQYWNWAEMTAADLPPNAANLYAFTFYTLTGLHALHVIAGVVYQIVVTRRHRAGAFDHGTAPGLRNAAKYWHFLLFTWVILFGSMLASADHAEGGAIFFLWVGRLGGPLLLMALGAAMKSSGDRRNLWLLRAFLSTVLIIAGHGVAFSIRSAVAEALRTAIPMVSS
;
A
#
# COMPACT_ATOMS: atom_id res chain seq x y z
N MET A 1 23.99 18.53 -39.08
CA MET A 1 23.86 17.06 -39.01
C MET A 1 24.13 16.64 -37.56
N ASN A 2 23.10 16.53 -36.72
CA ASN A 2 23.20 15.88 -35.41
C ASN A 2 21.84 15.23 -35.12
N THR A 3 21.74 13.97 -35.51
CA THR A 3 20.60 13.10 -35.21
C THR A 3 20.63 12.82 -33.71
N SER A 4 19.84 13.57 -32.95
CA SER A 4 19.55 13.24 -31.56
C SER A 4 18.99 11.83 -31.54
N ARG A 5 19.85 10.87 -31.20
CA ARG A 5 19.54 9.46 -31.04
C ARG A 5 18.58 9.37 -29.85
N GLN A 6 17.31 9.65 -30.08
CA GLN A 6 16.25 9.27 -29.17
C GLN A 6 16.30 7.75 -29.15
N GLN A 7 17.02 7.21 -28.17
CA GLN A 7 16.92 5.81 -27.78
C GLN A 7 15.48 5.60 -27.34
N THR A 8 14.62 5.33 -28.32
CA THR A 8 13.29 4.80 -28.08
C THR A 8 13.50 3.38 -27.61
N LEU A 9 13.77 3.21 -26.31
CA LEU A 9 13.61 1.92 -25.66
C LEU A 9 12.23 1.40 -26.09
N PRO A 10 12.10 0.10 -26.45
CA PRO A 10 10.82 -0.48 -26.82
C PRO A 10 9.75 -0.06 -25.81
N GLN A 11 8.54 0.28 -26.27
CA GLN A 11 7.48 0.88 -25.44
C GLN A 11 7.12 0.07 -24.17
N GLY A 12 7.64 -1.16 -24.03
CA GLY A 12 7.54 -2.02 -22.85
C GLY A 12 8.61 -1.83 -21.77
N THR A 13 9.82 -1.30 -22.03
CA THR A 13 10.92 -1.33 -21.03
C THR A 13 10.62 -0.51 -19.78
N ASN A 14 10.10 0.72 -19.94
CA ASN A 14 9.73 1.58 -18.81
C ASN A 14 8.48 1.07 -18.06
N ALA A 15 7.61 0.33 -18.73
CA ALA A 15 6.44 -0.28 -18.11
C ALA A 15 6.83 -1.54 -17.32
N LEU A 16 7.71 -2.37 -17.88
CA LEU A 16 8.28 -3.55 -17.23
C LEU A 16 9.08 -3.16 -15.98
N GLY A 17 9.99 -2.19 -16.09
CA GLY A 17 10.77 -1.72 -14.94
C GLY A 17 9.89 -1.24 -13.79
N MET A 18 8.82 -0.49 -14.11
CA MET A 18 7.84 -0.07 -13.11
C MET A 18 7.12 -1.28 -12.48
N SER A 19 6.65 -2.23 -13.29
CA SER A 19 5.98 -3.45 -12.77
C SER A 19 6.89 -4.28 -11.87
N PHE A 20 8.16 -4.46 -12.24
CA PHE A 20 9.14 -5.15 -11.40
C PHE A 20 9.38 -4.42 -10.08
N LEU A 21 9.56 -3.10 -10.12
CA LEU A 21 9.70 -2.29 -8.92
C LEU A 21 8.48 -2.46 -8.00
N MET A 22 7.25 -2.37 -8.54
CA MET A 22 6.03 -2.55 -7.75
C MET A 22 5.92 -3.96 -7.17
N ALA A 23 6.33 -4.99 -7.91
CA ALA A 23 6.33 -6.37 -7.42
C ALA A 23 7.31 -6.54 -6.25
N THR A 24 8.56 -6.10 -6.41
CA THR A 24 9.57 -6.21 -5.35
C THR A 24 9.19 -5.42 -4.09
N LEU A 25 8.69 -4.19 -4.26
CA LEU A 25 8.19 -3.38 -3.15
C LEU A 25 6.96 -4.00 -2.50
N GLY A 26 6.06 -4.57 -3.30
CA GLY A 26 4.89 -5.30 -2.80
C GLY A 26 5.30 -6.51 -1.96
N MET A 27 6.33 -7.25 -2.36
CA MET A 27 6.88 -8.36 -1.59
C MET A 27 7.46 -7.89 -0.25
N LEU A 28 8.18 -6.76 -0.24
CA LEU A 28 8.73 -6.16 0.99
C LEU A 28 7.63 -5.81 1.99
N PHE A 29 6.62 -5.04 1.57
CA PHE A 29 5.51 -4.67 2.45
C PHE A 29 4.66 -5.88 2.86
N GLY A 30 4.43 -6.82 1.93
CA GLY A 30 3.71 -8.06 2.22
C GLY A 30 4.40 -8.91 3.29
N ALA A 31 5.72 -9.09 3.20
CA ALA A 31 6.49 -9.83 4.20
C ALA A 31 6.46 -9.14 5.58
N LEU A 32 6.64 -7.82 5.62
CA LEU A 32 6.57 -7.04 6.86
C LEU A 32 5.17 -7.09 7.49
N LEU A 33 4.11 -7.08 6.68
CA LEU A 33 2.75 -7.19 7.16
C LEU A 33 2.44 -8.59 7.72
N VAL A 34 2.94 -9.65 7.08
CA VAL A 34 2.83 -11.01 7.64
C VAL A 34 3.57 -11.09 8.97
N ALA A 35 4.78 -10.54 9.05
CA ALA A 35 5.54 -10.49 10.30
C ALA A 35 4.79 -9.72 11.40
N TYR A 36 4.19 -8.58 11.06
CA TYR A 36 3.33 -7.79 11.94
C TYR A 36 2.23 -8.64 12.57
N TRP A 37 1.47 -9.37 11.75
CA TRP A 37 0.35 -10.19 12.23
C TRP A 37 0.82 -11.39 13.07
N ILE A 38 1.96 -12.00 12.74
CA ILE A 38 2.56 -13.06 13.57
C ILE A 38 2.95 -12.51 14.94
N VAL A 39 3.59 -11.32 14.99
CA VAL A 39 3.99 -10.69 16.25
C VAL A 39 2.76 -10.29 17.06
N ARG A 40 1.75 -9.66 16.45
CA ARG A 40 0.48 -9.35 17.11
C ARG A 40 -0.11 -10.62 17.74
N GLY A 41 -0.26 -11.70 16.96
CA GLY A 41 -0.91 -12.93 17.43
C GLY A 41 -0.21 -13.61 18.62
N LYS A 42 1.08 -13.34 18.83
CA LYS A 42 1.87 -13.84 19.97
C LYS A 42 1.81 -12.94 21.21
N ASN A 43 1.26 -11.74 21.11
CA ASN A 43 1.23 -10.74 22.18
C ASN A 43 -0.23 -10.38 22.51
N PRO A 44 -0.83 -11.00 23.55
CA PRO A 44 -2.23 -10.74 23.93
C PRO A 44 -2.47 -9.29 24.36
N GLU A 45 -1.53 -8.73 25.12
CA GLU A 45 -1.44 -7.36 25.68
C GLU A 45 -1.17 -6.28 24.60
N TRP A 46 -1.63 -6.48 23.36
CA TRP A 46 -1.39 -5.55 22.27
C TRP A 46 -2.31 -4.35 22.38
N GLY A 47 -1.75 -3.15 22.42
CA GLY A 47 -2.57 -1.95 22.38
C GLY A 47 -3.34 -1.64 23.67
N SER A 48 -3.27 -2.49 24.70
CA SER A 48 -3.93 -2.23 25.98
C SER A 48 -3.30 -1.00 26.64
N GLY A 49 -4.12 0.04 26.87
CA GLY A 49 -3.67 1.30 27.46
C GLY A 49 -2.92 2.24 26.51
N LEU A 50 -2.93 2.00 25.19
CA LEU A 50 -2.35 2.93 24.22
C LEU A 50 -3.32 4.07 23.86
N PRO A 51 -2.80 5.25 23.49
CA PRO A 51 -3.63 6.35 23.01
C PRO A 51 -4.41 5.94 21.75
N ALA A 52 -5.60 6.52 21.58
CA ALA A 52 -6.39 6.36 20.37
C ALA A 52 -5.58 6.82 19.14
N MET A 53 -5.81 6.16 18.00
CA MET A 53 -5.15 6.53 16.75
C MET A 53 -5.55 7.98 16.37
N PRO A 54 -4.60 8.86 16.05
CA PRO A 54 -4.89 10.24 15.64
C PRO A 54 -5.87 10.31 14.48
N PHE A 55 -6.84 11.22 14.54
CA PHE A 55 -7.78 11.45 13.44
C PHE A 55 -7.05 11.86 12.14
N GLY A 56 -5.89 12.51 12.26
CA GLY A 56 -5.05 12.87 11.12
C GLY A 56 -4.56 11.69 10.28
N MET A 57 -4.60 10.44 10.78
CA MET A 57 -4.29 9.25 9.97
C MET A 57 -5.34 8.99 8.90
N TRP A 58 -6.62 9.24 9.20
CA TRP A 58 -7.70 9.23 8.20
C TRP A 58 -7.50 10.36 7.19
N GLY A 59 -7.07 11.54 7.66
CA GLY A 59 -6.68 12.67 6.81
C GLY A 59 -5.57 12.30 5.82
N ALA A 60 -4.53 11.58 6.27
CA ALA A 60 -3.45 11.09 5.41
C ALA A 60 -3.97 10.15 4.32
N GLY A 61 -4.90 9.24 4.67
CA GLY A 61 -5.58 8.37 3.71
C GLY A 61 -6.38 9.15 2.67
N ALA A 62 -7.15 10.15 3.09
CA ALA A 62 -7.91 11.01 2.19
C ALA A 62 -7.00 11.77 1.20
N VAL A 63 -5.88 12.31 1.69
CA VAL A 63 -4.88 12.98 0.83
C VAL A 63 -4.32 12.02 -0.21
N LEU A 64 -3.98 10.77 0.17
CA LEU A 64 -3.52 9.75 -0.79
C LEU A 64 -4.58 9.38 -1.84
N VAL A 65 -5.85 9.29 -1.45
CA VAL A 65 -6.96 9.06 -2.38
C VAL A 65 -7.06 10.20 -3.40
N CYS A 66 -7.04 11.45 -2.92
CA CYS A 66 -7.06 12.63 -3.79
C CYS A 66 -5.84 12.66 -4.71
N LEU A 67 -4.64 12.40 -4.19
CA LEU A 67 -3.40 12.35 -4.95
C LEU A 67 -3.48 11.30 -6.07
N SER A 68 -3.92 10.09 -5.73
CA SER A 68 -4.08 9.00 -6.68
C SER A 68 -5.06 9.35 -7.80
N ALA A 69 -6.23 9.91 -7.44
CA ALA A 69 -7.22 10.36 -8.41
C ALA A 69 -6.71 11.49 -9.32
N VAL A 70 -6.04 12.49 -8.74
CA VAL A 70 -5.47 13.62 -9.50
C VAL A 70 -4.39 13.14 -10.48
N ALA A 71 -3.51 12.22 -10.06
CA ALA A 71 -2.49 11.64 -10.92
C ALA A 71 -3.10 10.82 -12.08
N GLU A 72 -4.16 10.05 -11.80
CA GLU A 72 -4.92 9.31 -12.81
C GLU A 72 -5.56 10.26 -13.83
N VAL A 73 -6.23 11.33 -13.38
CA VAL A 73 -6.88 12.30 -14.28
C VAL A 73 -5.84 13.06 -15.11
N ALA A 74 -4.69 13.41 -14.53
CA ALA A 74 -3.57 14.02 -15.26
C ALA A 74 -3.09 13.11 -16.40
N TRP A 75 -2.93 11.82 -16.12
CA TRP A 75 -2.55 10.84 -17.14
C TRP A 75 -3.64 10.61 -18.19
N ARG A 76 -4.92 10.50 -17.81
CA ARG A 76 -6.01 10.28 -18.77
C ARG A 76 -6.17 11.44 -19.73
N LYS A 77 -6.01 12.68 -19.23
CA LYS A 77 -6.04 13.86 -20.09
C LYS A 77 -4.83 13.88 -21.02
N ARG A 78 -3.61 13.63 -20.53
CA ARG A 78 -2.30 13.54 -21.25
C ARG A 78 -2.03 14.58 -22.34
N SER A 79 -2.87 15.59 -22.48
CA SER A 79 -2.78 16.58 -23.54
C SER A 79 -1.87 17.72 -23.12
N ALA A 80 -1.43 18.51 -24.09
CA ALA A 80 -0.73 19.78 -23.90
C ALA A 80 -1.59 20.85 -23.19
N SER A 81 -2.74 20.48 -22.59
CA SER A 81 -3.63 21.41 -21.90
C SER A 81 -3.01 21.92 -20.60
N ALA A 82 -3.28 23.19 -20.29
CA ALA A 82 -2.94 23.79 -19.01
C ALA A 82 -3.51 22.99 -17.83
N LEU A 83 -4.70 22.40 -17.99
CA LEU A 83 -5.34 21.56 -16.97
C LEU A 83 -4.53 20.31 -16.63
N SER A 84 -4.01 19.58 -17.64
CA SER A 84 -3.18 18.40 -17.41
C SER A 84 -1.92 18.74 -16.61
N ARG A 85 -1.29 19.87 -16.95
CA ARG A 85 -0.09 20.37 -16.25
C ARG A 85 -0.41 20.83 -14.83
N LEU A 86 -1.53 21.52 -14.64
CA LEU A 86 -2.02 21.92 -13.31
C LEU A 86 -2.24 20.69 -12.43
N LEU A 87 -2.91 19.65 -12.94
CA LEU A 87 -3.13 18.42 -12.18
C LEU A 87 -1.82 17.71 -11.79
N SER A 88 -0.78 17.78 -12.63
CA SER A 88 0.53 17.22 -12.27
C SER A 88 1.19 17.99 -11.12
N VAL A 89 1.04 19.32 -11.11
CA VAL A 89 1.49 20.18 -9.99
C VAL A 89 0.64 19.91 -8.74
N SER A 90 -0.68 19.79 -8.87
CA SER A 90 -1.57 19.45 -7.75
C SER A 90 -1.18 18.11 -7.13
N ALA A 91 -0.86 17.10 -7.93
CA ALA A 91 -0.35 15.81 -7.43
C ALA A 91 0.99 15.97 -6.68
N LEU A 92 1.89 16.83 -7.15
CA LEU A 92 3.12 17.13 -6.41
C LEU A 92 2.85 17.84 -5.08
N VAL A 93 1.90 18.77 -5.03
CA VAL A 93 1.54 19.46 -3.79
C VAL A 93 0.92 18.47 -2.80
N LEU A 94 -0.04 17.65 -3.25
CA LEU A 94 -0.71 16.66 -2.40
C LEU A 94 0.27 15.63 -1.82
N SER A 95 1.32 15.25 -2.56
CA SER A 95 2.32 14.32 -2.03
C SER A 95 3.17 14.92 -0.91
N VAL A 96 3.49 16.22 -0.99
CA VAL A 96 4.15 16.94 0.11
C VAL A 96 3.21 17.11 1.30
N VAL A 97 1.93 17.42 1.04
CA VAL A 97 0.91 17.52 2.10
C VAL A 97 0.76 16.19 2.84
N PHE A 98 0.77 15.05 2.14
CA PHE A 98 0.74 13.74 2.80
C PHE A 98 1.89 13.56 3.78
N LEU A 99 3.12 13.91 3.38
CA LEU A 99 4.29 13.79 4.27
C LEU A 99 4.19 14.71 5.50
N ALA A 100 3.66 15.92 5.32
CA ALA A 100 3.45 16.86 6.42
C ALA A 100 2.39 16.33 7.41
N VAL A 101 1.26 15.81 6.90
CA VAL A 101 0.22 15.18 7.73
C VAL A 101 0.77 13.95 8.44
N GLN A 102 1.55 13.11 7.75
CA GLN A 102 2.16 11.93 8.36
C GLN A 102 3.13 12.29 9.49
N TYR A 103 3.96 13.30 9.27
CA TYR A 103 4.87 13.81 10.29
C TYR A 103 4.11 14.35 11.51
N TRP A 104 3.02 15.08 11.28
CA TRP A 104 2.16 15.58 12.36
C TRP A 104 1.55 14.43 13.18
N ASN A 105 1.06 13.38 12.52
CA ASN A 105 0.52 12.20 13.21
C ASN A 105 1.59 11.51 14.08
N TRP A 106 2.84 11.41 13.63
CA TRP A 106 3.93 10.88 14.46
C TRP A 106 4.23 11.76 15.67
N ALA A 107 4.20 13.08 15.49
CA ALA A 107 4.38 14.02 16.59
C ALA A 107 3.24 13.88 17.63
N GLU A 108 2.00 13.75 17.19
CA GLU A 108 0.83 13.56 18.05
C GLU A 108 0.92 12.25 18.85
N MET A 109 1.30 11.14 18.21
CA MET A 109 1.51 9.87 18.90
C MET A 109 2.67 9.92 19.90
N THR A 110 3.75 10.61 19.56
CA THR A 110 4.88 10.81 20.46
C THR A 110 4.48 11.66 21.67
N ALA A 111 3.66 12.70 21.46
CA ALA A 111 3.15 13.55 22.53
C ALA A 111 2.12 12.83 23.43
N ALA A 112 1.46 11.80 22.91
CA ALA A 112 0.54 10.94 23.65
C ALA A 112 1.26 9.74 24.32
N ASP A 113 2.52 9.91 24.72
CA ASP A 113 3.35 8.90 25.39
C ASP A 113 3.61 7.61 24.58
N LEU A 114 3.50 7.68 23.25
CA LEU A 114 3.88 6.59 22.35
C LEU A 114 5.03 6.97 21.40
N PRO A 115 6.24 7.26 21.93
CA PRO A 115 7.40 7.54 21.11
C PRO A 115 7.88 6.28 20.36
N PRO A 116 8.70 6.45 19.30
CA PRO A 116 9.42 5.35 18.68
C PRO A 116 10.30 4.62 19.70
N ASN A 117 9.87 3.44 20.13
CA ASN A 117 10.55 2.68 21.18
C ASN A 117 10.62 1.20 20.80
N ALA A 118 11.83 0.63 20.75
CA ALA A 118 12.05 -0.78 20.44
C ALA A 118 11.52 -1.75 21.52
N ALA A 119 11.40 -1.30 22.77
CA ALA A 119 10.84 -2.10 23.86
C ALA A 119 9.31 -2.23 23.78
N ASN A 120 8.63 -1.24 23.18
CA ASN A 120 7.20 -1.32 22.91
C ASN A 120 6.98 -1.86 21.50
N LEU A 121 6.61 -3.15 21.40
CA LEU A 121 6.45 -3.84 20.10
C LEU A 121 5.39 -3.19 19.20
N TYR A 122 4.31 -2.65 19.76
CA TYR A 122 3.31 -1.93 18.97
C TYR A 122 3.92 -0.66 18.37
N ALA A 123 4.55 0.19 19.20
CA ALA A 123 5.16 1.43 18.72
C ALA A 123 6.25 1.13 17.68
N PHE A 124 7.15 0.17 17.98
CA PHE A 124 8.21 -0.24 17.06
C PHE A 124 7.67 -0.66 15.69
N THR A 125 6.68 -1.55 15.66
CA THR A 125 6.11 -2.03 14.39
C THR A 125 5.32 -0.95 13.66
N PHE A 126 4.58 -0.11 14.38
CA PHE A 126 3.86 1.04 13.83
C PHE A 126 4.81 2.03 13.14
N TYR A 127 5.85 2.51 13.83
CA TYR A 127 6.80 3.47 13.28
C TYR A 127 7.67 2.86 12.17
N THR A 128 7.99 1.55 12.25
CA THR A 128 8.71 0.85 11.19
C THR A 128 7.88 0.77 9.90
N LEU A 129 6.62 0.32 9.99
CA LEU A 129 5.75 0.15 8.84
C LEU A 129 5.37 1.50 8.21
N THR A 130 4.93 2.47 9.02
CA THR A 130 4.57 3.80 8.53
C THR A 130 5.78 4.59 8.06
N GLY A 131 6.93 4.45 8.74
CA GLY A 131 8.19 5.09 8.36
C GLY A 131 8.74 4.56 7.04
N LEU A 132 8.72 3.24 6.84
CA LEU A 132 9.08 2.65 5.55
C LEU A 132 8.12 3.12 4.45
N HIS A 133 6.80 3.19 4.73
CA HIS A 133 5.85 3.73 3.76
C HIS A 133 6.16 5.19 3.40
N ALA A 134 6.44 6.05 4.38
CA ALA A 134 6.81 7.44 4.15
C ALA A 134 8.11 7.56 3.33
N LEU A 135 9.11 6.72 3.56
CA LEU A 135 10.32 6.65 2.73
C LEU A 135 9.98 6.37 1.26
N HIS A 136 9.05 5.45 1.00
CA HIS A 136 8.59 5.17 -0.36
C HIS A 136 7.80 6.33 -0.95
N VAL A 137 6.98 7.03 -0.16
CA VAL A 137 6.31 8.25 -0.60
C VAL A 137 7.33 9.32 -0.98
N ILE A 138 8.42 9.49 -0.24
CA ILE A 138 9.52 10.41 -0.60
C ILE A 138 10.11 10.05 -1.98
N ALA A 139 10.36 8.76 -2.26
CA ALA A 139 10.79 8.32 -3.58
C ALA A 139 9.74 8.66 -4.67
N GLY A 140 8.45 8.50 -4.34
CA GLY A 140 7.34 8.94 -5.18
C GLY A 140 7.31 10.44 -5.45
N VAL A 141 7.59 11.28 -4.43
CA VAL A 141 7.72 12.74 -4.56
C VAL A 141 8.84 13.08 -5.53
N VAL A 142 10.03 12.48 -5.39
CA VAL A 142 11.16 12.69 -6.30
C VAL A 142 10.78 12.34 -7.74
N TYR A 143 10.14 11.19 -7.94
CA TYR A 143 9.66 10.79 -9.27
C TYR A 143 8.60 11.77 -9.81
N GLN A 144 7.66 12.21 -8.98
CA GLN A 144 6.62 13.17 -9.33
C GLN A 144 7.21 14.54 -9.70
N ILE A 145 8.28 15.00 -9.03
CA ILE A 145 9.00 16.23 -9.39
C ILE A 145 9.55 16.12 -10.81
N VAL A 146 10.23 15.01 -11.13
CA VAL A 146 10.82 14.78 -12.46
C VAL A 146 9.73 14.75 -13.53
N VAL A 147 8.65 14.00 -13.31
CA VAL A 147 7.53 13.91 -14.26
C VAL A 147 6.84 15.26 -14.45
N THR A 148 6.62 16.01 -13.38
CA THR A 148 5.97 17.33 -13.43
C THR A 148 6.83 18.33 -14.20
N ARG A 149 8.15 18.36 -13.95
CA ARG A 149 9.09 19.22 -14.71
C ARG A 149 9.08 18.89 -16.21
N ARG A 150 9.15 17.60 -16.56
CA ARG A 150 9.09 17.15 -17.97
C ARG A 150 7.75 17.49 -18.62
N HIS A 151 6.65 17.35 -17.90
CA HIS A 151 5.32 17.69 -18.40
C HIS A 151 5.17 19.20 -18.67
N ARG A 152 5.70 20.04 -17.77
CA ARG A 152 5.74 21.50 -17.97
C ARG A 152 6.62 21.91 -19.14
N ALA A 153 7.66 21.15 -19.44
CA ALA A 153 8.52 21.35 -20.60
C ALA A 153 7.94 20.78 -21.92
N GLY A 154 6.69 20.30 -21.93
CA GLY A 154 6.03 19.80 -23.15
C GLY A 154 6.42 18.39 -23.57
N ALA A 155 7.14 17.62 -22.73
CA ALA A 155 7.64 16.29 -23.10
C ALA A 155 6.55 15.23 -23.40
N PHE A 156 5.27 15.54 -23.13
CA PHE A 156 4.14 14.62 -23.32
C PHE A 156 3.12 15.15 -24.35
N ASP A 157 3.43 16.22 -25.06
CA ASP A 157 2.50 16.89 -25.97
C ASP A 157 2.27 16.07 -27.27
N HIS A 158 3.13 15.10 -27.57
CA HIS A 158 3.10 14.27 -28.78
C HIS A 158 2.31 12.95 -28.62
N GLY A 159 1.33 12.92 -27.73
CA GLY A 159 0.32 11.84 -27.63
C GLY A 159 0.67 10.64 -26.73
N THR A 160 1.95 10.44 -26.38
CA THR A 160 2.34 9.44 -25.38
C THR A 160 2.88 10.08 -24.10
N ALA A 161 2.35 9.66 -22.96
CA ALA A 161 2.74 10.17 -21.65
C ALA A 161 3.15 9.03 -20.68
N PRO A 162 4.19 8.24 -21.02
CA PRO A 162 4.59 7.10 -20.20
C PRO A 162 5.00 7.50 -18.78
N GLY A 163 5.59 8.69 -18.60
CA GLY A 163 5.95 9.21 -17.28
C GLY A 163 4.73 9.45 -16.38
N LEU A 164 3.69 10.12 -16.90
CA LEU A 164 2.43 10.35 -16.19
C LEU A 164 1.70 9.03 -15.89
N ARG A 165 1.68 8.10 -16.84
CA ARG A 165 1.09 6.76 -16.64
C ARG A 165 1.76 6.02 -15.48
N ASN A 166 3.09 6.01 -15.48
CA ASN A 166 3.85 5.33 -14.45
C ASN A 166 3.72 6.06 -13.09
N ALA A 167 3.58 7.39 -13.08
CA ALA A 167 3.30 8.15 -11.87
C ALA A 167 1.94 7.78 -11.26
N ALA A 168 0.89 7.73 -12.08
CA ALA A 168 -0.43 7.29 -11.63
C ALA A 168 -0.37 5.88 -11.01
N LYS A 169 0.24 4.91 -11.71
CA LYS A 169 0.42 3.54 -11.19
C LYS A 169 1.16 3.51 -9.84
N TYR A 170 2.21 4.32 -9.69
CA TYR A 170 3.00 4.40 -8.45
C TYR A 170 2.16 4.95 -7.29
N TRP A 171 1.37 6.00 -7.52
CA TRP A 171 0.49 6.58 -6.49
C TRP A 171 -0.67 5.65 -6.13
N HIS A 172 -1.25 4.91 -7.09
CA HIS A 172 -2.24 3.86 -6.80
C HIS A 172 -1.64 2.75 -5.93
N PHE A 173 -0.39 2.35 -6.20
CA PHE A 173 0.30 1.36 -5.39
C PHE A 173 0.53 1.85 -3.95
N LEU A 174 0.99 3.09 -3.78
CA LEU A 174 1.14 3.69 -2.45
C LEU A 174 -0.19 3.77 -1.69
N LEU A 175 -1.28 4.18 -2.35
CA LEU A 175 -2.61 4.16 -1.74
C LEU A 175 -3.02 2.74 -1.31
N PHE A 176 -2.81 1.75 -2.16
CA PHE A 176 -3.10 0.36 -1.84
C PHE A 176 -2.31 -0.13 -0.62
N THR A 177 -1.00 0.15 -0.58
CA THR A 177 -0.16 -0.17 0.58
C THR A 177 -0.67 0.55 1.84
N TRP A 178 -1.02 1.83 1.75
CA TRP A 178 -1.53 2.60 2.89
C TRP A 178 -2.82 2.00 3.46
N VAL A 179 -3.80 1.69 2.61
CA VAL A 179 -5.08 1.08 3.05
C VAL A 179 -4.84 -0.23 3.77
N ILE A 180 -3.90 -1.05 3.29
CA ILE A 180 -3.55 -2.32 3.93
C ILE A 180 -2.83 -2.12 5.26
N LEU A 181 -1.85 -1.21 5.32
CA LEU A 181 -1.10 -0.91 6.56
C LEU A 181 -2.02 -0.30 7.62
N PHE A 182 -2.69 0.80 7.28
CA PHE A 182 -3.60 1.50 8.17
C PHE A 182 -4.77 0.61 8.60
N GLY A 183 -5.35 -0.13 7.65
CA GLY A 183 -6.41 -1.10 7.94
C GLY A 183 -5.95 -2.21 8.88
N SER A 184 -4.72 -2.72 8.73
CA SER A 184 -4.16 -3.72 9.65
C SER A 184 -3.92 -3.18 11.05
N MET A 185 -3.45 -1.93 11.15
CA MET A 185 -3.23 -1.27 12.44
C MET A 185 -4.55 -1.03 13.16
N LEU A 186 -5.56 -0.52 12.45
CA LEU A 186 -6.91 -0.33 12.96
C LEU A 186 -7.53 -1.66 13.42
N ALA A 187 -7.47 -2.68 12.55
CA ALA A 187 -7.99 -4.02 12.83
C ALA A 187 -7.30 -4.72 14.02
N SER A 188 -6.04 -4.39 14.30
CA SER A 188 -5.29 -4.96 15.41
C SER A 188 -5.50 -4.23 16.75
N ALA A 189 -6.03 -3.00 16.70
CA ALA A 189 -6.30 -2.16 17.86
C ALA A 189 -7.63 -2.55 18.53
N ASP A 190 -8.64 -2.97 17.75
CA ASP A 190 -9.90 -3.50 18.28
C ASP A 190 -9.76 -4.98 18.65
N HIS A 191 -10.26 -5.34 19.84
CA HIS A 191 -10.15 -6.69 20.41
C HIS A 191 -10.64 -7.79 19.44
N ALA A 192 -9.74 -8.73 19.11
CA ALA A 192 -9.93 -10.06 18.48
C ALA A 192 -10.68 -10.19 17.12
N GLU A 193 -11.68 -9.37 16.81
CA GLU A 193 -12.54 -9.57 15.63
C GLU A 193 -12.06 -8.82 14.38
N GLY A 194 -11.36 -7.69 14.55
CA GLY A 194 -10.88 -6.86 13.44
C GLY A 194 -9.90 -7.59 12.52
N GLY A 195 -9.01 -8.41 13.09
CA GLY A 195 -8.08 -9.24 12.32
C GLY A 195 -8.78 -10.25 11.42
N ALA A 196 -9.83 -10.92 11.91
CA ALA A 196 -10.61 -11.85 11.11
C ALA A 196 -11.31 -11.14 9.94
N ILE A 197 -11.88 -9.95 10.16
CA ILE A 197 -12.52 -9.14 9.11
C ILE A 197 -11.49 -8.67 8.07
N PHE A 198 -10.30 -8.22 8.49
CA PHE A 198 -9.22 -7.84 7.59
C PHE A 198 -8.74 -9.02 6.72
N PHE A 199 -8.52 -10.19 7.32
CA PHE A 199 -8.13 -11.39 6.56
C PHE A 199 -9.26 -11.93 5.67
N LEU A 200 -10.52 -11.78 6.08
CA LEU A 200 -11.67 -12.09 5.22
C LEU A 200 -11.75 -11.10 4.05
N TRP A 201 -11.49 -9.82 4.26
CA TRP A 201 -11.45 -8.82 3.20
C TRP A 201 -10.29 -9.07 2.24
N VAL A 202 -9.07 -9.31 2.74
CA VAL A 202 -7.89 -9.63 1.91
C VAL A 202 -8.03 -10.97 1.21
N GLY A 203 -8.52 -12.01 1.89
CA GLY A 203 -8.64 -13.36 1.33
C GLY A 203 -9.82 -13.53 0.37
N ARG A 204 -10.96 -12.87 0.63
CA ARG A 204 -12.21 -13.07 -0.14
C ARG A 204 -12.47 -11.99 -1.18
N LEU A 205 -11.99 -10.75 -0.98
CA LEU A 205 -12.22 -9.62 -1.89
C LEU A 205 -10.90 -9.11 -2.51
N GLY A 206 -9.86 -8.90 -1.70
CA GLY A 206 -8.56 -8.35 -2.14
C GLY A 206 -7.75 -9.30 -3.03
N GLY A 207 -7.67 -10.58 -2.69
CA GLY A 207 -6.95 -11.61 -3.44
C GLY A 207 -7.47 -11.78 -4.87
N PRO A 208 -8.77 -12.01 -5.09
CA PRO A 208 -9.35 -12.09 -6.42
C PRO A 208 -9.20 -10.79 -7.22
N LEU A 209 -9.34 -9.62 -6.60
CA LEU A 209 -9.16 -8.33 -7.28
C LEU A 209 -7.69 -8.05 -7.64
N LEU A 210 -6.75 -8.43 -6.78
CA LEU A 210 -5.31 -8.35 -7.07
C LEU A 210 -4.94 -9.33 -8.20
N LEU A 211 -5.51 -10.54 -8.19
CA LEU A 211 -5.33 -11.54 -9.24
C LEU A 211 -5.94 -11.09 -10.58
N MET A 212 -7.10 -10.42 -10.55
CA MET A 212 -7.73 -9.84 -11.74
C MET A 212 -6.94 -8.62 -12.25
N ALA A 213 -6.45 -7.76 -11.36
CA ALA A 213 -5.64 -6.59 -11.71
C ALA A 213 -4.26 -6.98 -12.26
N LEU A 214 -3.59 -7.97 -11.65
CA LEU A 214 -2.35 -8.56 -12.15
C LEU A 214 -2.60 -9.34 -13.45
N GLY A 215 -3.69 -10.10 -13.53
CA GLY A 215 -4.09 -10.80 -14.76
C GLY A 215 -4.35 -9.86 -15.92
N ALA A 216 -5.04 -8.73 -15.69
CA ALA A 216 -5.28 -7.69 -16.67
C ALA A 216 -4.00 -6.93 -17.05
N ALA A 217 -3.16 -6.60 -16.08
CA ALA A 217 -1.87 -5.96 -16.31
C ALA A 217 -0.89 -6.85 -17.10
N MET A 218 -0.95 -8.17 -16.90
CA MET A 218 -0.10 -9.15 -17.59
C MET A 218 -0.65 -9.54 -18.98
N LYS A 219 -1.97 -9.59 -19.16
CA LYS A 219 -2.58 -9.75 -20.50
C LYS A 219 -2.18 -8.61 -21.44
N SER A 220 -1.93 -7.43 -20.87
CA SER A 220 -1.38 -6.27 -21.58
C SER A 220 0.13 -6.35 -21.89
N SER A 221 0.91 -7.26 -21.28
CA SER A 221 2.37 -7.30 -21.43
C SER A 221 2.91 -8.46 -22.28
N GLY A 222 2.05 -9.41 -22.71
CA GLY A 222 2.37 -10.41 -23.73
C GLY A 222 3.36 -11.53 -23.37
N ASP A 223 4.05 -11.46 -22.23
CA ASP A 223 5.11 -12.42 -21.86
C ASP A 223 4.63 -13.49 -20.86
N ARG A 224 4.50 -14.74 -21.34
CA ARG A 224 3.95 -15.89 -20.58
C ARG A 224 5.00 -16.66 -19.76
N ARG A 225 6.30 -16.36 -19.90
CA ARG A 225 7.38 -17.21 -19.37
C ARG A 225 7.60 -17.11 -17.85
N ASN A 226 7.16 -16.04 -17.19
CA ASN A 226 7.37 -15.80 -15.76
C ASN A 226 6.13 -16.12 -14.89
N LEU A 227 5.06 -16.66 -15.49
CA LEU A 227 3.80 -16.96 -14.81
C LEU A 227 3.93 -18.00 -13.68
N TRP A 228 4.91 -18.89 -13.78
CA TRP A 228 5.12 -19.95 -12.79
C TRP A 228 5.74 -19.44 -11.49
N LEU A 229 6.65 -18.45 -11.54
CA LEU A 229 7.24 -17.81 -10.36
C LEU A 229 6.22 -16.99 -9.58
N LEU A 230 5.37 -16.27 -10.31
CA LEU A 230 4.29 -15.48 -9.71
C LEU A 230 3.22 -16.40 -9.10
N ARG A 231 2.87 -17.50 -9.78
CA ARG A 231 1.97 -18.54 -9.25
C ARG A 231 2.55 -19.22 -8.01
N ALA A 232 3.85 -19.53 -8.00
CA ALA A 232 4.52 -20.11 -6.83
C ALA A 232 4.47 -19.13 -5.65
N PHE A 233 4.81 -17.85 -5.87
CA PHE A 233 4.76 -16.82 -4.84
C PHE A 233 3.34 -16.60 -4.29
N LEU A 234 2.34 -16.48 -5.17
CA LEU A 234 0.95 -16.28 -4.79
C LEU A 234 0.37 -17.51 -4.07
N SER A 235 0.72 -18.73 -4.51
CA SER A 235 0.36 -19.96 -3.81
C SER A 235 0.98 -20.01 -2.42
N THR A 236 2.24 -19.61 -2.25
CA THR A 236 2.88 -19.55 -0.93
C THR A 236 2.18 -18.54 -0.02
N VAL A 237 1.84 -17.35 -0.51
CA VAL A 237 1.08 -16.34 0.27
C VAL A 237 -0.31 -16.86 0.66
N LEU A 238 -1.02 -17.53 -0.25
CA LEU A 238 -2.34 -18.12 0.01
C LEU A 238 -2.29 -19.31 0.97
N ILE A 239 -1.24 -20.15 0.90
CA ILE A 239 -1.02 -21.27 1.83
C ILE A 239 -0.76 -20.75 3.24
N ILE A 240 0.04 -19.71 3.38
CA ILE A 240 0.34 -19.07 4.67
C ILE A 240 -0.91 -18.39 5.25
N ALA A 241 -1.67 -17.66 4.42
CA ALA A 241 -2.93 -17.04 4.83
C ALA A 241 -4.00 -18.08 5.22
N GLY A 242 -4.11 -19.18 4.45
CA GLY A 242 -5.05 -20.28 4.72
C GLY A 242 -4.75 -21.01 6.04
N HIS A 243 -3.47 -21.21 6.39
CA HIS A 243 -3.10 -21.80 7.67
C HIS A 243 -3.42 -20.87 8.86
N GLY A 244 -3.20 -19.56 8.71
CA GLY A 244 -3.56 -18.57 9.73
C GLY A 244 -5.07 -18.51 10.02
N VAL A 245 -5.89 -18.53 8.98
CA VAL A 245 -7.37 -18.51 9.09
C VAL A 245 -7.89 -19.82 9.71
N ALA A 246 -7.38 -20.97 9.29
CA ALA A 246 -7.80 -22.27 9.83
C ALA A 246 -7.41 -22.43 11.31
N PHE A 247 -6.27 -21.89 11.73
CA PHE A 247 -5.83 -21.88 13.13
C PHE A 247 -6.72 -20.98 13.98
N SER A 248 -7.05 -19.77 13.51
CA SER A 248 -7.89 -18.79 14.22
C SER A 248 -9.34 -19.25 14.38
N ILE A 249 -9.91 -19.94 13.40
CA ILE A 249 -11.28 -20.48 13.50
C ILE A 249 -11.31 -21.64 14.52
N ARG A 250 -10.30 -22.52 14.51
CA ARG A 250 -10.21 -23.62 15.47
C ARG A 250 -10.05 -23.12 16.91
N SER A 251 -9.24 -22.07 17.14
CA SER A 251 -9.09 -21.49 18.47
C SER A 251 -10.35 -20.76 18.94
N ALA A 252 -11.01 -20.01 18.07
CA ALA A 252 -12.28 -19.33 18.39
C ALA A 252 -13.41 -20.33 18.70
N VAL A 253 -13.52 -21.42 17.93
CA VAL A 253 -14.50 -22.49 18.19
C VAL A 253 -14.17 -23.25 19.48
N ALA A 254 -12.90 -23.54 19.74
CA ALA A 254 -12.49 -24.20 20.99
C ALA A 254 -12.76 -23.33 22.24
N GLU A 255 -12.62 -22.01 22.13
CA GLU A 255 -12.95 -21.07 23.20
C GLU A 255 -14.46 -20.98 23.42
N ALA A 256 -15.25 -20.83 22.35
CA ALA A 256 -16.71 -20.81 22.43
C ALA A 256 -17.30 -22.09 23.04
N LEU A 257 -16.70 -23.25 22.74
CA LEU A 257 -17.09 -24.53 23.35
C LEU A 257 -16.71 -24.60 24.83
N ARG A 258 -15.54 -24.09 25.24
CA ARG A 258 -15.14 -24.05 26.66
C ARG A 258 -16.05 -23.15 27.50
N THR A 259 -16.51 -22.02 26.95
CA THR A 259 -17.40 -21.09 27.64
C THR A 259 -18.86 -21.55 27.67
N ALA A 260 -19.29 -22.37 26.70
CA ALA A 260 -20.66 -22.87 26.62
C ALA A 260 -20.94 -24.08 27.54
N ILE A 261 -19.93 -24.91 27.82
CA ILE A 261 -20.08 -26.15 28.59
C ILE A 261 -20.48 -25.94 30.08
N PRO A 262 -20.01 -24.91 30.83
CA PRO A 262 -20.43 -24.73 32.23
C PRO A 262 -21.86 -24.16 32.40
N MET A 263 -22.56 -23.74 31.33
CA MET A 263 -23.94 -23.23 31.43
C MET A 263 -25.03 -24.29 31.32
N VAL A 264 -24.68 -25.57 31.16
CA VAL A 264 -25.64 -26.68 30.99
C VAL A 264 -25.72 -27.60 32.23
N SER A 265 -24.95 -27.30 33.28
CA SER A 265 -24.90 -28.14 34.51
C SER A 265 -25.35 -27.44 35.80
N SER A 266 -26.28 -26.48 35.72
CA SER A 266 -26.95 -25.89 36.90
C SER A 266 -28.46 -25.98 36.78
#